data_AF-A0A965PCK8-F1
#
_entry.id   AF-A0A965PCK8-F1
#
_cell.length_a   1.000
_cell.length_b   1.000
_cell.length_c   1.000
_cell.angle_alpha   90.00
_cell.angle_beta   90.00
_cell.angle_gamma   90.00
#
_symmetry.space_group_name_H-M   'P 1'
#
loop_
_entity.id
_entity.type
_entity.pdbx_description
1 polymer ?
#
loop_
_entity_poly.entity_id
_entity_poly.type
_entity_poly.pdbx_seq_one_letter_code
_entity_poly.pdbx_strand_id
1 'polypeptide(L)'
;PHHFLDWDKPYAEQPQSVKDALMALWKESGGKVPSENFAPYTAHSGSIGQNMVGALGMSMAPPMANNAAIQKAASEALLEKGIPGIRYKDAASRGTEGGTSNYVLFSDELADILKRNDEQLKASKVAAPRDEALRIAQENAVKMLGLPPGNTPMDRAQALGYVEDAYHGAPLGFQGSSVEFPKGANRTSKKLQGFYGSTHPERASLYAENADGAFDASAEVLPLRMKMGKSFDLQGDRMLTQNEKDALFKMIEPLGPSGWAKGKMDNAHTQSDMFRIMTYAGVPDAQQREVLMQLGYTTAKDGHELITLNPANVRSRFAAFDPSRIEENDLLAGLAALGIGLPALSLSTDKDYD
;
A
#
# COMPACT_ATOMS: atom_id res chain seq x y z
N PRO A 1 -7.90 30.16 6.79
CA PRO A 1 -7.98 29.26 5.60
C PRO A 1 -7.27 29.78 4.33
N HIS A 2 -6.89 31.06 4.25
CA HIS A 2 -6.20 31.70 3.11
C HIS A 2 -4.74 31.26 2.89
N HIS A 3 -4.31 30.13 3.45
CA HIS A 3 -2.93 29.65 3.40
C HIS A 3 -2.80 28.26 2.77
N PHE A 4 -3.89 27.51 2.62
CA PHE A 4 -3.87 26.15 2.06
C PHE A 4 -4.02 26.17 0.54
N LEU A 5 -3.29 25.30 -0.16
CA LEU A 5 -3.53 25.05 -1.58
C LEU A 5 -4.87 24.33 -1.75
N ASP A 6 -5.76 24.87 -2.59
CA ASP A 6 -7.09 24.29 -2.81
C ASP A 6 -7.03 23.28 -3.97
N TRP A 7 -7.19 22.01 -3.65
CA TRP A 7 -6.98 20.90 -4.57
C TRP A 7 -7.85 20.97 -5.83
N ASP A 8 -9.06 21.50 -5.67
CA ASP A 8 -10.12 21.46 -6.67
C ASP A 8 -10.22 22.76 -7.48
N LYS A 9 -9.39 23.76 -7.18
CA LYS A 9 -9.46 25.09 -7.80
C LYS A 9 -8.39 25.36 -8.84
N PRO A 10 -8.72 26.10 -9.92
CA PRO A 10 -7.74 26.58 -10.87
C PRO A 10 -6.81 27.60 -10.22
N TYR A 11 -5.62 27.82 -10.82
CA TYR A 11 -4.63 28.79 -10.33
C TYR A 11 -5.24 30.17 -10.03
N ALA A 12 -6.11 30.69 -10.92
CA ALA A 12 -6.75 31.99 -10.77
C ALA A 12 -7.61 32.11 -9.50
N GLU A 13 -8.13 31.00 -8.98
CA GLU A 13 -8.98 30.96 -7.78
C GLU A 13 -8.23 30.49 -6.53
N GLN A 14 -6.95 30.14 -6.65
CA GLN A 14 -6.12 29.84 -5.49
C GLN A 14 -5.98 31.06 -4.57
N PRO A 15 -5.80 30.85 -3.25
CA PRO A 15 -5.42 31.92 -2.34
C PRO A 15 -4.16 32.66 -2.83
N GLN A 16 -4.06 33.95 -2.55
CA GLN A 16 -2.92 34.76 -3.02
C GLN A 16 -1.59 34.23 -2.52
N SER A 17 -1.53 33.80 -1.25
CA SER A 17 -0.36 33.15 -0.65
C SER A 17 0.13 31.92 -1.45
N VAL A 18 -0.80 31.10 -1.93
CA VAL A 18 -0.51 29.90 -2.73
C VAL A 18 0.00 30.28 -4.11
N LYS A 19 -0.63 31.27 -4.75
CA LYS A 19 -0.17 31.82 -6.04
C LYS A 19 1.26 32.35 -5.92
N ASP A 20 1.54 33.11 -4.88
CA ASP A 20 2.86 33.70 -4.62
C ASP A 20 3.91 32.61 -4.36
N ALA A 21 3.58 31.58 -3.57
CA ALA A 21 4.44 30.44 -3.30
C ALA A 21 4.77 29.64 -4.58
N LEU A 22 3.76 29.29 -5.38
CA LEU A 22 3.94 28.58 -6.65
C LEU A 22 4.76 29.42 -7.65
N MET A 23 4.53 30.72 -7.70
CA MET A 23 5.32 31.65 -8.52
C MET A 23 6.78 31.71 -8.08
N ALA A 24 7.05 31.74 -6.77
CA ALA A 24 8.40 31.75 -6.23
C ALA A 24 9.15 30.46 -6.58
N LEU A 25 8.54 29.30 -6.30
CA LEU A 25 9.10 27.98 -6.62
C LEU A 25 9.37 27.84 -8.13
N TRP A 26 8.46 28.32 -8.96
CA TRP A 26 8.61 28.29 -10.41
C TRP A 26 9.85 29.05 -10.89
N LYS A 27 10.05 30.28 -10.37
CA LYS A 27 11.24 31.08 -10.66
C LYS A 27 12.52 30.42 -10.16
N GLU A 28 12.48 29.82 -8.98
CA GLU A 28 13.62 29.11 -8.38
C GLU A 28 14.02 27.88 -9.21
N SER A 29 13.05 27.18 -9.81
CA SER A 29 13.31 26.10 -10.79
C SER A 29 13.78 26.57 -12.17
N GLY A 30 14.04 27.88 -12.35
CA GLY A 30 14.46 28.45 -13.63
C GLY A 30 13.32 28.68 -14.63
N GLY A 31 12.07 28.59 -14.17
CA GLY A 31 10.89 28.90 -14.98
C GLY A 31 10.80 30.37 -15.35
N LYS A 32 10.39 30.67 -16.59
CA LYS A 32 10.15 32.04 -17.06
C LYS A 32 8.87 32.61 -16.44
N VAL A 33 8.76 33.95 -16.32
CA VAL A 33 7.56 34.59 -15.80
C VAL A 33 6.32 34.11 -16.58
N PRO A 34 5.38 33.42 -15.91
CA PRO A 34 4.21 32.86 -16.55
C PRO A 34 3.21 33.96 -16.97
N SER A 35 2.48 33.75 -18.07
CA SER A 35 1.40 34.63 -18.53
C SER A 35 0.04 34.11 -18.05
N GLU A 36 -1.03 34.89 -18.20
CA GLU A 36 -2.40 34.46 -17.80
C GLU A 36 -2.82 33.12 -18.41
N ASN A 37 -2.33 32.80 -19.62
CA ASN A 37 -2.62 31.54 -20.31
C ASN A 37 -1.68 30.39 -19.93
N PHE A 38 -0.64 30.65 -19.14
CA PHE A 38 0.38 29.67 -18.80
C PHE A 38 0.84 29.89 -17.36
N ALA A 39 -0.07 29.69 -16.39
CA ALA A 39 0.24 29.84 -14.96
C ALA A 39 1.32 28.83 -14.50
N PRO A 40 2.05 29.12 -13.40
CA PRO A 40 3.06 28.20 -12.85
C PRO A 40 2.50 26.79 -12.66
N TYR A 41 3.27 25.78 -13.06
CA TYR A 41 2.92 24.37 -12.86
C TYR A 41 1.57 23.95 -13.47
N THR A 42 1.11 24.64 -14.52
CA THR A 42 -0.07 24.24 -15.29
C THR A 42 0.34 23.60 -16.61
N ALA A 43 -0.21 22.43 -16.91
CA ALA A 43 0.10 21.69 -18.14
C ALA A 43 -0.81 22.11 -19.31
N HIS A 44 -2.03 22.55 -19.01
CA HIS A 44 -3.04 23.00 -19.99
C HIS A 44 -4.07 23.93 -19.33
N SER A 45 -4.92 24.56 -20.16
CA SER A 45 -6.08 25.32 -19.69
C SER A 45 -7.00 24.44 -18.83
N GLY A 46 -7.43 24.96 -17.68
CA GLY A 46 -8.25 24.21 -16.72
C GLY A 46 -7.47 23.37 -15.71
N SER A 47 -6.13 23.47 -15.66
CA SER A 47 -5.34 22.84 -14.58
C SER A 47 -5.80 23.35 -13.20
N ILE A 48 -6.05 22.41 -12.29
CA ILE A 48 -6.46 22.67 -10.89
C ILE A 48 -5.32 22.38 -9.91
N GLY A 49 -5.56 22.60 -8.61
CA GLY A 49 -4.62 22.37 -7.51
C GLY A 49 -3.86 21.06 -7.61
N GLN A 50 -4.59 19.97 -7.88
CA GLN A 50 -4.01 18.64 -8.10
C GLN A 50 -2.91 18.62 -9.18
N ASN A 51 -3.18 19.21 -10.35
CA ASN A 51 -2.21 19.23 -11.45
C ASN A 51 -0.96 20.03 -11.07
N MET A 52 -1.16 21.15 -10.36
CA MET A 52 -0.06 22.02 -9.92
C MET A 52 0.84 21.33 -8.90
N VAL A 53 0.28 20.61 -7.92
CA VAL A 53 1.07 19.84 -6.94
C VAL A 53 1.88 18.73 -7.63
N GLY A 54 1.28 18.01 -8.58
CA GLY A 54 1.98 16.96 -9.33
C GLY A 54 3.13 17.51 -10.17
N ALA A 55 2.89 18.59 -10.91
CA ALA A 55 3.91 19.24 -11.73
C ALA A 55 5.04 19.85 -10.89
N LEU A 56 4.71 20.45 -9.74
CA LEU A 56 5.71 20.92 -8.77
C LEU A 56 6.57 19.76 -8.27
N GLY A 57 5.96 18.66 -7.84
CA GLY A 57 6.68 17.49 -7.34
C GLY A 57 7.65 16.93 -8.38
N MET A 58 7.20 16.79 -9.63
CA MET A 58 8.07 16.32 -10.73
C MET A 58 9.23 17.27 -11.00
N SER A 59 9.03 18.58 -10.82
CA SER A 59 10.08 19.57 -10.98
C SER A 59 11.12 19.56 -9.84
N MET A 60 10.75 19.11 -8.66
CA MET A 60 11.58 19.19 -7.45
C MET A 60 12.23 17.85 -7.09
N ALA A 61 11.67 16.74 -7.56
CA ALA A 61 12.17 15.41 -7.24
C ALA A 61 13.42 15.04 -8.06
N PRO A 62 14.28 14.15 -7.55
CA PRO A 62 15.40 13.60 -8.30
C PRO A 62 14.96 12.90 -9.60
N PRO A 63 15.84 12.79 -10.62
CA PRO A 63 15.55 12.01 -11.81
C PRO A 63 15.14 10.57 -11.44
N MET A 64 14.11 10.05 -12.13
CA MET A 64 13.55 8.71 -11.89
C MET A 64 12.94 8.51 -10.48
N ALA A 65 12.57 9.60 -9.79
CA ALA A 65 11.84 9.53 -8.54
C ALA A 65 10.49 8.79 -8.70
N ASN A 66 10.16 7.97 -7.71
CA ASN A 66 8.83 7.37 -7.60
C ASN A 66 7.80 8.40 -7.10
N ASN A 67 6.51 8.06 -7.19
CA ASN A 67 5.42 8.95 -6.80
C ASN A 67 5.52 9.45 -5.35
N ALA A 68 5.98 8.62 -4.42
CA ALA A 68 6.16 9.04 -3.02
C ALA A 68 7.24 10.11 -2.88
N ALA A 69 8.37 9.97 -3.57
CA ALA A 69 9.42 10.98 -3.59
C ALA A 69 8.96 12.28 -4.28
N ILE A 70 8.15 12.17 -5.34
CA ILE A 70 7.52 13.30 -6.04
C ILE A 70 6.57 14.06 -5.11
N GLN A 71 5.67 13.36 -4.42
CA GLN A 71 4.74 13.97 -3.48
C GLN A 71 5.45 14.59 -2.28
N LYS A 72 6.47 13.90 -1.73
CA LYS A 72 7.31 14.41 -0.66
C LYS A 72 7.98 15.72 -1.08
N ALA A 73 8.62 15.74 -2.25
CA ALA A 73 9.28 16.94 -2.77
C ALA A 73 8.29 18.11 -2.94
N ALA A 74 7.07 17.85 -3.42
CA ALA A 74 6.04 18.88 -3.52
C ALA A 74 5.61 19.42 -2.15
N SER A 75 5.34 18.53 -1.19
CA SER A 75 4.91 18.93 0.16
C SER A 75 5.97 19.72 0.91
N GLU A 76 7.24 19.32 0.79
CA GLU A 76 8.37 20.01 1.43
C GLU A 76 8.61 21.39 0.80
N ALA A 77 8.58 21.48 -0.53
CA ALA A 77 8.73 22.75 -1.25
C ALA A 77 7.61 23.75 -0.91
N LEU A 78 6.36 23.28 -0.82
CA LEU A 78 5.23 24.11 -0.42
C LEU A 78 5.33 24.55 1.04
N LEU A 79 5.70 23.63 1.94
CA LEU A 79 5.88 23.93 3.36
C LEU A 79 7.00 24.96 3.58
N GLU A 80 8.12 24.85 2.86
CA GLU A 80 9.22 25.82 2.89
C GLU A 80 8.77 27.23 2.49
N LYS A 81 7.81 27.34 1.56
CA LYS A 81 7.17 28.62 1.19
C LYS A 81 6.00 29.02 2.10
N GLY A 82 5.84 28.35 3.24
CA GLY A 82 4.82 28.68 4.23
C GLY A 82 3.41 28.26 3.86
N ILE A 83 3.26 27.32 2.91
CA ILE A 83 1.97 26.68 2.61
C ILE A 83 1.83 25.45 3.52
N PRO A 84 0.98 25.51 4.56
CA PRO A 84 0.91 24.48 5.59
C PRO A 84 0.30 23.15 5.13
N GLY A 85 -0.28 23.11 3.92
CA GLY A 85 -0.98 21.92 3.44
C GLY A 85 -1.91 22.14 2.25
N ILE A 86 -2.74 21.14 2.01
CA ILE A 86 -3.78 21.11 0.99
C ILE A 86 -5.16 21.12 1.64
N ARG A 87 -6.10 21.80 1.00
CA ARG A 87 -7.54 21.76 1.29
C ARG A 87 -8.27 21.13 0.11
N TYR A 88 -9.25 20.28 0.36
CA TYR A 88 -10.11 19.73 -0.69
C TYR A 88 -11.54 19.57 -0.21
N LYS A 89 -12.51 19.67 -1.12
CA LYS A 89 -13.91 19.39 -0.75
C LYS A 89 -14.06 17.91 -0.39
N ASP A 90 -14.77 17.63 0.69
CA ASP A 90 -15.19 16.26 0.99
C ASP A 90 -16.14 15.72 -0.10
N ALA A 91 -16.26 14.40 -0.17
CA ALA A 91 -17.01 13.72 -1.23
C ALA A 91 -18.48 14.17 -1.30
N ALA A 92 -19.11 14.45 -0.17
CA ALA A 92 -20.51 14.89 -0.11
C ALA A 92 -20.70 16.35 -0.55
N SER A 93 -19.64 17.15 -0.54
CA SER A 93 -19.65 18.59 -0.87
C SER A 93 -19.24 18.90 -2.31
N ARG A 94 -18.83 17.88 -3.10
CA ARG A 94 -18.45 18.03 -4.51
C ARG A 94 -19.71 18.15 -5.37
N GLY A 95 -19.80 19.21 -6.18
CA GLY A 95 -20.96 19.47 -7.05
C GLY A 95 -22.09 20.31 -6.42
N THR A 96 -22.00 20.64 -5.13
CA THR A 96 -22.96 21.52 -4.44
C THR A 96 -22.34 22.90 -4.16
N GLU A 97 -23.17 23.96 -4.22
CA GLU A 97 -22.78 25.27 -3.66
C GLU A 97 -22.74 25.18 -2.14
N GLY A 98 -21.60 25.54 -1.54
CA GLY A 98 -21.32 25.30 -0.11
C GLY A 98 -20.72 23.91 0.18
N GLY A 99 -20.62 23.58 1.47
CA GLY A 99 -20.11 22.29 1.95
C GLY A 99 -18.88 22.38 2.85
N THR A 100 -18.48 21.23 3.39
CA THR A 100 -17.33 21.08 4.28
C THR A 100 -16.06 20.73 3.48
N SER A 101 -14.90 20.80 4.13
CA SER A 101 -13.62 20.58 3.47
C SER A 101 -12.69 19.80 4.38
N ASN A 102 -11.93 18.89 3.77
CA ASN A 102 -10.84 18.18 4.41
C ASN A 102 -9.54 18.94 4.21
N TYR A 103 -8.58 18.70 5.11
CA TYR A 103 -7.26 19.33 5.09
C TYR A 103 -6.19 18.25 5.25
N VAL A 104 -5.15 18.31 4.43
CA VAL A 104 -3.91 17.55 4.57
C VAL A 104 -2.85 18.51 5.05
N LEU A 105 -2.23 18.25 6.19
CA LEU A 105 -1.16 19.09 6.74
C LEU A 105 0.20 18.52 6.34
N PHE A 106 1.14 19.39 6.00
CA PHE A 106 2.52 18.99 5.67
C PHE A 106 3.44 18.93 6.90
N SER A 107 2.99 19.46 8.04
CA SER A 107 3.67 19.34 9.32
C SER A 107 2.63 19.14 10.44
N ASP A 108 2.98 18.28 11.38
CA ASP A 108 2.24 17.97 12.61
C ASP A 108 2.33 19.10 13.65
N GLU A 109 3.32 19.98 13.54
CA GLU A 109 3.48 21.16 14.41
C GLU A 109 2.44 22.25 14.17
N LEU A 110 1.69 22.17 13.06
CA LEU A 110 0.84 23.25 12.57
C LEU A 110 -0.63 23.17 13.02
N ALA A 111 -0.99 22.16 13.82
CA ALA A 111 -2.37 21.98 14.28
C ALA A 111 -2.50 21.93 15.80
N ASP A 112 -3.31 22.85 16.31
CA ASP A 112 -3.91 22.73 17.64
C ASP A 112 -5.31 22.12 17.52
N ILE A 113 -5.51 20.94 18.12
CA ILE A 113 -6.83 20.32 18.16
C ILE A 113 -7.66 21.00 19.26
N LEU A 114 -8.61 21.84 18.84
CA LEU A 114 -9.43 22.63 19.76
C LEU A 114 -10.66 21.87 20.31
N LYS A 115 -11.22 20.91 19.56
CA LYS A 115 -12.43 20.15 19.93
C LYS A 115 -12.48 18.81 19.20
N ARG A 116 -12.97 17.74 19.87
CA ARG A 116 -13.30 16.46 19.23
C ARG A 116 -14.70 16.04 19.69
N ASN A 117 -15.61 15.77 18.75
CA ASN A 117 -16.94 15.19 19.01
C ASN A 117 -17.62 15.73 20.28
N ASP A 118 -17.86 17.03 20.29
CA ASP A 118 -18.51 17.80 21.36
C ASP A 118 -17.75 18.11 22.66
N GLU A 119 -16.55 17.56 22.87
CA GLU A 119 -15.68 17.93 23.99
C GLU A 119 -14.65 19.03 23.64
N GLN A 120 -14.64 20.12 24.42
CA GLN A 120 -13.61 21.17 24.37
C GLN A 120 -12.32 20.64 24.99
N LEU A 121 -11.23 20.58 24.22
CA LEU A 121 -9.93 20.13 24.72
C LEU A 121 -9.13 21.35 25.18
N LYS A 122 -8.53 21.29 26.38
CA LYS A 122 -7.53 22.28 26.79
C LYS A 122 -6.33 22.13 25.86
N ALA A 123 -5.80 23.23 25.34
CA ALA A 123 -4.66 23.26 24.43
C ALA A 123 -3.44 22.57 25.06
N SER A 124 -3.32 21.28 24.78
CA SER A 124 -2.16 20.43 25.00
C SER A 124 -2.09 19.56 23.76
N LYS A 125 -0.93 19.45 23.11
CA LYS A 125 -0.72 18.63 21.91
C LYS A 125 -1.38 17.26 22.08
N VAL A 126 -2.58 17.10 21.52
CA VAL A 126 -3.30 15.83 21.54
C VAL A 126 -2.62 14.98 20.49
N ALA A 127 -1.88 13.97 20.94
CA ALA A 127 -1.18 13.03 20.07
C ALA A 127 -2.14 12.51 18.99
N ALA A 128 -1.75 12.59 17.72
CA ALA A 128 -2.56 12.03 16.64
C ALA A 128 -2.73 10.52 16.88
N PRO A 129 -3.80 9.87 16.37
CA PRO A 129 -4.01 8.42 16.57
C PRO A 129 -2.80 7.55 16.21
N ARG A 130 -1.94 8.02 15.30
CA ARG A 130 -0.66 7.39 14.96
C ARG A 130 0.42 7.59 16.03
N ASP A 131 0.58 8.79 16.56
CA ASP A 131 1.58 9.09 17.59
C ASP A 131 1.29 8.31 18.87
N GLU A 132 0.00 8.20 19.20
CA GLU A 132 -0.45 7.37 20.31
C GLU A 132 -0.18 5.87 20.05
N ALA A 133 -0.47 5.37 18.84
CA ALA A 133 -0.14 4.00 18.46
C ALA A 133 1.39 3.73 18.49
N LEU A 134 2.20 4.69 18.06
CA LEU A 134 3.66 4.60 18.10
C LEU A 134 4.18 4.59 19.54
N ARG A 135 3.63 5.44 20.41
CA ARG A 135 3.95 5.49 21.85
C ARG A 135 3.58 4.19 22.55
N ILE A 136 2.37 3.69 22.34
CA ILE A 136 1.91 2.42 22.92
C ILE A 136 2.82 1.27 22.44
N ALA A 137 3.09 1.18 21.13
CA ALA A 137 3.96 0.14 20.58
C ALA A 137 5.38 0.20 21.16
N GLN A 138 5.92 1.41 21.36
CA GLN A 138 7.24 1.64 21.97
C GLN A 138 7.27 1.15 23.42
N GLU A 139 6.26 1.47 24.23
CA GLU A 139 6.13 1.01 25.61
C GLU A 139 5.95 -0.51 25.71
N ASN A 140 5.10 -1.08 24.86
CA ASN A 140 4.87 -2.51 24.79
C ASN A 140 6.14 -3.25 24.36
N ALA A 141 6.92 -2.71 23.43
CA ALA A 141 8.20 -3.28 23.02
C ALA A 141 9.24 -3.32 24.14
N VAL A 142 9.30 -2.29 24.99
CA VAL A 142 10.15 -2.33 26.19
C VAL A 142 9.70 -3.46 27.13
N LYS A 143 8.39 -3.52 27.42
CA LYS A 143 7.83 -4.47 28.39
C LYS A 143 7.88 -5.93 27.93
N MET A 144 7.61 -6.18 26.64
CA MET A 144 7.39 -7.52 26.10
C MET A 144 8.60 -8.08 25.37
N LEU A 145 9.40 -7.21 24.72
CA LEU A 145 10.53 -7.62 23.88
C LEU A 145 11.88 -7.25 24.51
N GLY A 146 11.90 -6.48 25.60
CA GLY A 146 13.13 -6.01 26.24
C GLY A 146 13.91 -4.99 25.41
N LEU A 147 13.24 -4.31 24.47
CA LEU A 147 13.87 -3.28 23.63
C LEU A 147 14.17 -2.00 24.44
N PRO A 148 15.16 -1.19 24.02
CA PRO A 148 15.49 0.04 24.72
C PRO A 148 14.33 1.05 24.69
N PRO A 149 14.23 1.97 25.68
CA PRO A 149 13.17 2.98 25.72
C PRO A 149 13.08 3.86 24.47
N GLY A 150 14.16 4.04 23.72
CA GLY A 150 14.19 4.80 22.46
C GLY A 150 13.96 3.97 21.19
N ASN A 151 13.34 2.79 21.29
CA ASN A 151 13.17 1.88 20.14
C ASN A 151 12.34 2.49 19.01
N THR A 152 12.81 2.31 17.78
CA THR A 152 12.13 2.70 16.56
C THR A 152 11.13 1.63 16.10
N PRO A 153 10.16 1.96 15.24
CA PRO A 153 9.31 0.94 14.60
C PRO A 153 10.09 -0.17 13.90
N MET A 154 11.28 0.15 13.37
CA MET A 154 12.09 -0.84 12.65
C MET A 154 12.84 -1.78 13.61
N ASP A 155 13.27 -1.29 14.77
CA ASP A 155 13.80 -2.14 15.83
C ASP A 155 12.74 -3.15 16.31
N ARG A 156 11.49 -2.68 16.43
CA ARG A 156 10.34 -3.54 16.77
C ARG A 156 10.04 -4.54 15.68
N ALA A 157 10.02 -4.13 14.41
CA ALA A 157 9.83 -5.03 13.27
C ALA A 157 10.87 -6.16 13.28
N GLN A 158 12.14 -5.81 13.50
CA GLN A 158 13.23 -6.77 13.59
C GLN A 158 13.06 -7.74 14.77
N ALA A 159 12.75 -7.23 15.96
CA ALA A 159 12.51 -8.07 17.15
C ALA A 159 11.32 -9.02 16.98
N LEU A 160 10.30 -8.63 16.21
CA LEU A 160 9.11 -9.44 15.91
C LEU A 160 9.30 -10.41 14.72
N GLY A 161 10.41 -10.28 13.99
CA GLY A 161 10.78 -11.12 12.85
C GLY A 161 10.30 -10.63 11.48
N TYR A 162 9.77 -9.41 11.38
CA TYR A 162 9.39 -8.77 10.11
C TYR A 162 10.62 -8.13 9.45
N VAL A 163 11.53 -8.97 8.97
CA VAL A 163 12.87 -8.56 8.48
C VAL A 163 13.00 -8.53 6.97
N GLU A 164 12.09 -9.20 6.25
CA GLU A 164 12.15 -9.29 4.79
C GLU A 164 11.44 -8.10 4.16
N ASP A 165 12.10 -7.41 3.23
CA ASP A 165 11.46 -6.37 2.43
C ASP A 165 10.62 -7.00 1.32
N ALA A 166 9.41 -6.50 1.16
CA ALA A 166 8.53 -6.93 0.09
C ALA A 166 7.74 -5.75 -0.49
N TYR A 167 7.38 -5.87 -1.75
CA TYR A 167 6.67 -4.85 -2.50
C TYR A 167 5.41 -5.45 -3.10
N HIS A 168 4.27 -4.80 -2.88
CA HIS A 168 3.00 -5.24 -3.46
C HIS A 168 2.48 -4.17 -4.41
N GLY A 169 2.17 -4.56 -5.65
CA GLY A 169 1.45 -3.69 -6.58
C GLY A 169 -0.01 -3.65 -6.20
N ALA A 170 -0.55 -2.47 -5.97
CA ALA A 170 -1.97 -2.24 -5.70
C ALA A 170 -2.55 -1.28 -6.76
N PRO A 171 -3.84 -1.43 -7.09
CA PRO A 171 -4.54 -0.43 -7.91
C PRO A 171 -4.46 0.95 -7.27
N LEU A 172 -4.47 2.00 -8.08
CA LEU A 172 -4.51 3.38 -7.61
C LEU A 172 -5.70 3.60 -6.64
N GLY A 173 -5.44 4.17 -5.46
CA GLY A 173 -6.49 4.41 -4.47
C GLY A 173 -6.99 3.16 -3.74
N PHE A 174 -6.18 2.11 -3.65
CA PHE A 174 -6.47 0.94 -2.80
C PHE A 174 -6.64 1.37 -1.33
N GLN A 175 -7.85 1.20 -0.79
CA GLN A 175 -8.22 1.54 0.60
C GLN A 175 -8.30 0.32 1.53
N GLY A 176 -7.88 -0.86 1.08
CA GLY A 176 -8.04 -2.10 1.84
C GLY A 176 -7.15 -2.14 3.08
N SER A 177 -7.74 -2.00 4.27
CA SER A 177 -7.01 -2.05 5.55
C SER A 177 -6.56 -3.46 5.94
N SER A 178 -7.08 -4.51 5.30
CA SER A 178 -6.79 -5.91 5.63
C SER A 178 -6.28 -6.72 4.45
N VAL A 179 -5.35 -7.66 4.71
CA VAL A 179 -5.16 -8.83 3.82
C VAL A 179 -6.36 -9.74 4.01
N GLU A 180 -7.49 -9.45 3.38
CA GLU A 180 -8.45 -10.52 3.09
C GLU A 180 -8.04 -11.13 1.76
N PHE A 181 -7.71 -12.43 1.76
CA PHE A 181 -7.54 -13.15 0.49
C PHE A 181 -8.87 -13.02 -0.26
N PRO A 182 -8.91 -12.35 -1.43
CA PRO A 182 -10.17 -12.12 -2.09
C PRO A 182 -10.88 -13.46 -2.32
N LYS A 183 -12.16 -13.52 -1.98
CA LYS A 183 -13.02 -14.66 -2.31
C LYS A 183 -13.25 -14.64 -3.82
N GLY A 184 -12.32 -15.24 -4.56
CA GLY A 184 -12.45 -15.46 -6.00
C GLY A 184 -12.21 -14.22 -6.84
N ALA A 185 -10.95 -13.97 -7.23
CA ALA A 185 -10.66 -13.26 -8.46
C ALA A 185 -10.30 -14.32 -9.51
N ASN A 186 -11.22 -14.56 -10.42
CA ASN A 186 -11.05 -15.43 -11.57
C ASN A 186 -10.05 -14.75 -12.53
N ARG A 187 -8.74 -14.90 -12.30
CA ARG A 187 -7.69 -14.44 -13.21
C ARG A 187 -6.73 -15.58 -13.53
N THR A 188 -7.15 -16.40 -14.49
CA THR A 188 -6.40 -17.10 -15.58
C THR A 188 -4.96 -17.64 -15.38
N SER A 189 -4.40 -17.63 -14.17
CA SER A 189 -3.22 -18.41 -13.79
C SER A 189 -3.54 -19.07 -12.46
N LYS A 190 -3.51 -20.41 -12.44
CA LYS A 190 -3.78 -21.22 -11.26
C LYS A 190 -2.69 -20.93 -10.22
N LYS A 191 -2.96 -20.01 -9.30
CA LYS A 191 -1.98 -19.45 -8.35
C LYS A 191 -2.38 -19.84 -6.92
N LEU A 192 -1.39 -20.21 -6.10
CA LEU A 192 -1.59 -20.55 -4.69
C LEU A 192 -2.31 -19.41 -3.97
N GLN A 193 -3.35 -19.71 -3.18
CA GLN A 193 -4.02 -18.66 -2.41
C GLN A 193 -3.05 -18.11 -1.36
N GLY A 194 -2.85 -16.79 -1.36
CA GLY A 194 -1.88 -16.13 -0.51
C GLY A 194 -1.77 -14.64 -0.84
N PHE A 195 -0.95 -13.92 -0.08
CA PHE A 195 -0.68 -12.51 -0.32
C PHE A 195 0.67 -12.40 -0.98
N TYR A 196 0.67 -11.81 -2.17
CA TYR A 196 1.81 -11.77 -3.06
C TYR A 196 2.59 -10.48 -2.85
N GLY A 197 3.85 -10.59 -2.50
CA GLY A 197 4.84 -9.52 -2.59
C GLY A 197 5.91 -9.91 -3.60
N SER A 198 6.72 -8.93 -3.98
CA SER A 198 7.94 -9.12 -4.77
C SER A 198 9.12 -8.59 -3.97
N THR A 199 10.27 -9.22 -4.11
CA THR A 199 11.56 -8.69 -3.61
C THR A 199 12.03 -7.46 -4.39
N HIS A 200 11.41 -7.19 -5.54
CA HIS A 200 11.79 -6.14 -6.49
C HIS A 200 10.59 -5.20 -6.75
N PRO A 201 10.70 -3.89 -6.46
CA PRO A 201 9.59 -2.95 -6.60
C PRO A 201 9.13 -2.76 -8.05
N GLU A 202 10.05 -2.79 -9.02
CA GLU A 202 9.76 -2.67 -10.45
C GLU A 202 8.97 -3.87 -11.00
N ARG A 203 9.09 -5.03 -10.34
CA ARG A 203 8.26 -6.20 -10.64
C ARG A 203 6.89 -6.07 -9.98
N ALA A 204 6.84 -5.56 -8.74
CA ALA A 204 5.57 -5.34 -8.04
C ALA A 204 4.63 -4.41 -8.82
N SER A 205 5.17 -3.35 -9.42
CA SER A 205 4.38 -2.43 -10.27
C SER A 205 3.74 -3.11 -11.48
N LEU A 206 4.26 -4.26 -11.94
CA LEU A 206 3.67 -4.98 -13.07
C LEU A 206 2.35 -5.68 -12.70
N TYR A 207 2.10 -5.92 -11.41
CA TYR A 207 0.90 -6.63 -10.92
C TYR A 207 -0.23 -5.70 -10.46
N ALA A 208 0.00 -4.38 -10.52
CA ALA A 208 -1.01 -3.38 -10.24
C ALA A 208 -1.91 -3.16 -11.48
N GLU A 209 -2.56 -4.24 -11.91
CA GLU A 209 -3.54 -4.21 -12.99
C GLU A 209 -4.88 -3.66 -12.47
N ASN A 210 -5.58 -2.88 -13.28
CA ASN A 210 -6.95 -2.47 -13.00
C ASN A 210 -7.90 -3.68 -12.98
N ALA A 211 -9.12 -3.47 -12.45
CA ALA A 211 -10.14 -4.53 -12.29
C ALA A 211 -10.48 -5.28 -13.61
N ASP A 212 -10.22 -4.66 -14.75
CA ASP A 212 -10.41 -5.17 -16.12
C ASP A 212 -9.17 -5.87 -16.72
N GLY A 213 -8.05 -5.96 -16.00
CA GLY A 213 -6.81 -6.57 -16.47
C GLY A 213 -5.97 -5.65 -17.38
N ALA A 214 -6.37 -4.39 -17.55
CA ALA A 214 -5.55 -3.41 -18.23
C ALA A 214 -4.38 -2.98 -17.33
N PHE A 215 -3.20 -2.86 -17.94
CA PHE A 215 -2.00 -2.36 -17.28
C PHE A 215 -2.19 -0.89 -16.92
N ASP A 216 -2.12 -0.55 -15.64
CA ASP A 216 -2.30 0.83 -15.19
C ASP A 216 -0.94 1.48 -14.89
N ALA A 217 -0.59 2.51 -15.67
CA ALA A 217 0.60 3.32 -15.42
C ALA A 217 0.50 4.16 -14.11
N SER A 218 -0.65 4.13 -13.42
CA SER A 218 -0.91 4.78 -12.13
C SER A 218 -0.80 3.84 -10.91
N ALA A 219 -0.42 2.58 -11.12
CA ALA A 219 -0.08 1.58 -10.12
C ALA A 219 0.68 2.10 -8.87
N GLU A 220 0.19 1.80 -7.67
CA GLU A 220 0.89 2.07 -6.41
C GLU A 220 1.73 0.86 -5.98
N VAL A 221 3.00 1.08 -5.62
CA VAL A 221 3.85 0.05 -5.03
C VAL A 221 3.91 0.25 -3.52
N LEU A 222 3.25 -0.66 -2.79
CA LEU A 222 3.22 -0.64 -1.34
C LEU A 222 4.50 -1.26 -0.78
N PRO A 223 5.31 -0.52 0.02
CA PRO A 223 6.46 -1.09 0.72
C PRO A 223 6.00 -1.81 1.99
N LEU A 224 6.36 -3.08 2.11
CA LEU A 224 5.94 -3.98 3.16
C LEU A 224 7.15 -4.59 3.87
N ARG A 225 6.93 -5.04 5.10
CA ARG A 225 7.81 -5.95 5.82
C ARG A 225 7.11 -7.28 6.01
N MET A 226 7.81 -8.37 5.69
CA MET A 226 7.31 -9.73 5.81
C MET A 226 8.08 -10.50 6.88
N LYS A 227 7.32 -11.31 7.63
CA LYS A 227 7.85 -12.32 8.53
C LYS A 227 7.95 -13.65 7.80
N MET A 228 9.18 -14.04 7.50
CA MET A 228 9.44 -15.31 6.83
C MET A 228 9.38 -16.46 7.84
N GLY A 229 8.75 -17.57 7.45
CA GLY A 229 8.85 -18.83 8.15
C GLY A 229 9.33 -19.92 7.21
N LYS A 230 8.92 -21.17 7.45
CA LYS A 230 9.22 -22.26 6.51
C LYS A 230 8.59 -21.91 5.15
N SER A 231 9.41 -21.90 4.10
CA SER A 231 8.99 -21.55 2.74
C SER A 231 8.82 -22.81 1.88
N PHE A 232 7.70 -22.89 1.17
CA PHE A 232 7.48 -23.86 0.11
C PHE A 232 7.98 -23.29 -1.22
N ASP A 233 8.80 -24.02 -1.96
CA ASP A 233 9.32 -23.56 -3.24
C ASP A 233 8.45 -24.07 -4.40
N LEU A 234 7.77 -23.17 -5.10
CA LEU A 234 6.84 -23.52 -6.17
C LEU A 234 7.56 -23.91 -7.47
N GLN A 235 8.79 -23.44 -7.65
CA GLN A 235 9.61 -23.74 -8.83
C GLN A 235 10.84 -24.60 -8.51
N GLY A 236 11.17 -24.78 -7.24
CA GLY A 236 12.39 -25.45 -6.83
C GLY A 236 12.36 -26.97 -6.95
N ASP A 237 13.55 -27.52 -7.17
CA ASP A 237 13.81 -28.96 -7.27
C ASP A 237 13.99 -29.63 -5.89
N ARG A 238 13.49 -29.01 -4.82
CA ARG A 238 13.61 -29.56 -3.46
C ARG A 238 12.83 -30.86 -3.37
N MET A 239 13.52 -31.95 -3.02
CA MET A 239 12.89 -33.27 -2.87
C MET A 239 11.80 -33.27 -1.80
N LEU A 240 10.70 -33.96 -2.10
CA LEU A 240 9.59 -34.16 -1.17
C LEU A 240 9.99 -35.08 -0.03
N THR A 241 9.62 -34.68 1.18
CA THR A 241 9.59 -35.53 2.37
C THR A 241 8.43 -36.52 2.29
N GLN A 242 8.48 -37.59 3.09
CA GLN A 242 7.39 -38.55 3.14
C GLN A 242 6.07 -37.90 3.58
N ASN A 243 6.12 -37.02 4.60
CA ASN A 243 4.93 -36.30 5.07
C ASN A 243 4.29 -35.44 3.97
N GLU A 244 5.09 -34.79 3.12
CA GLU A 244 4.58 -34.03 1.97
C GLU A 244 3.93 -34.93 0.92
N LYS A 245 4.53 -36.10 0.66
CA LYS A 245 3.96 -37.11 -0.24
C LYS A 245 2.64 -37.66 0.27
N ASP A 246 2.55 -37.97 1.56
CA ASP A 246 1.34 -38.50 2.18
C ASP A 246 0.22 -37.44 2.17
N ALA A 247 0.56 -36.17 2.43
CA ALA A 247 -0.37 -35.05 2.34
C ALA A 247 -0.89 -34.85 0.90
N LEU A 248 0.00 -34.88 -0.10
CA LEU A 248 -0.37 -34.82 -1.51
C LEU A 248 -1.31 -35.96 -1.89
N PHE A 249 -0.98 -37.20 -1.53
CA PHE A 249 -1.81 -38.36 -1.85
C PHE A 249 -3.23 -38.21 -1.28
N LYS A 250 -3.34 -37.82 -0.01
CA LYS A 250 -4.63 -37.59 0.66
C LYS A 250 -5.49 -36.53 -0.02
N MET A 251 -4.88 -35.53 -0.65
CA MET A 251 -5.60 -34.47 -1.37
C MET A 251 -6.14 -34.93 -2.72
N ILE A 252 -5.36 -35.74 -3.45
CA ILE A 252 -5.70 -36.12 -4.83
C ILE A 252 -6.46 -37.43 -4.92
N GLU A 253 -6.30 -38.34 -3.95
CA GLU A 253 -7.00 -39.63 -3.93
C GLU A 253 -8.53 -39.49 -4.05
N PRO A 254 -9.21 -38.53 -3.39
CA PRO A 254 -10.66 -38.36 -3.55
C PRO A 254 -11.09 -37.80 -4.91
N LEU A 255 -10.17 -37.27 -5.71
CA LEU A 255 -10.46 -36.57 -6.98
C LEU A 255 -10.49 -37.51 -8.19
N GLY A 256 -10.09 -38.78 -8.02
CA GLY A 256 -10.07 -39.78 -9.09
C GLY A 256 -9.86 -41.21 -8.58
N PRO A 257 -9.78 -42.22 -9.45
CA PRO A 257 -9.52 -43.59 -9.03
C PRO A 257 -8.17 -43.73 -8.32
N SER A 258 -8.05 -44.59 -7.31
CA SER A 258 -6.80 -44.74 -6.53
C SER A 258 -5.57 -45.06 -7.40
N GLY A 259 -5.74 -45.77 -8.52
CA GLY A 259 -4.65 -46.03 -9.49
C GLY A 259 -4.15 -44.78 -10.20
N TRP A 260 -5.01 -43.80 -10.46
CA TRP A 260 -4.61 -42.50 -11.02
C TRP A 260 -3.79 -41.69 -10.02
N ALA A 261 -4.24 -41.63 -8.76
CA ALA A 261 -3.52 -40.94 -7.69
C ALA A 261 -2.13 -41.56 -7.47
N LYS A 262 -2.06 -42.90 -7.44
CA LYS A 262 -0.78 -43.62 -7.36
C LYS A 262 0.15 -43.28 -8.53
N GLY A 263 -0.35 -43.26 -9.76
CA GLY A 263 0.45 -42.86 -10.93
C GLY A 263 0.94 -41.40 -10.88
N LYS A 264 0.20 -40.49 -10.24
CA LYS A 264 0.68 -39.12 -9.97
C LYS A 264 1.79 -39.12 -8.91
N MET A 265 1.66 -39.92 -7.86
CA MET A 265 2.70 -40.06 -6.82
C MET A 265 4.03 -40.58 -7.35
N ASP A 266 4.01 -41.47 -8.34
CA ASP A 266 5.23 -41.97 -8.99
C ASP A 266 6.03 -40.85 -9.68
N ASN A 267 5.37 -39.74 -10.04
CA ASN A 267 5.98 -38.55 -10.65
C ASN A 267 6.22 -37.40 -9.64
N ALA A 268 5.91 -37.59 -8.35
CA ALA A 268 6.02 -36.56 -7.33
C ALA A 268 7.39 -36.63 -6.64
N HIS A 269 8.40 -36.00 -7.25
CA HIS A 269 9.78 -36.01 -6.71
C HIS A 269 10.09 -34.74 -5.93
N THR A 270 9.69 -33.59 -6.45
CA THR A 270 10.04 -32.26 -5.93
C THR A 270 8.84 -31.47 -5.44
N GLN A 271 9.08 -30.38 -4.72
CA GLN A 271 8.03 -29.42 -4.33
C GLN A 271 7.33 -28.81 -5.54
N SER A 272 8.06 -28.52 -6.61
CA SER A 272 7.44 -28.07 -7.87
C SER A 272 6.52 -29.15 -8.47
N ASP A 273 6.91 -30.42 -8.42
CA ASP A 273 6.04 -31.52 -8.88
C ASP A 273 4.78 -31.63 -8.03
N MET A 274 4.92 -31.56 -6.69
CA MET A 274 3.78 -31.55 -5.78
C MET A 274 2.81 -30.42 -6.13
N PHE A 275 3.30 -29.20 -6.32
CA PHE A 275 2.47 -28.06 -6.69
C PHE A 275 1.76 -28.28 -8.04
N ARG A 276 2.50 -28.65 -9.09
CA ARG A 276 1.94 -28.95 -10.41
C ARG A 276 0.88 -30.04 -10.37
N ILE A 277 1.11 -31.11 -9.59
CA ILE A 277 0.15 -32.19 -9.43
C ILE A 277 -1.13 -31.68 -8.79
N MET A 278 -1.06 -30.92 -7.68
CA MET A 278 -2.24 -30.33 -7.04
C MET A 278 -3.03 -29.45 -8.03
N THR A 279 -2.32 -28.60 -8.76
CA THR A 279 -2.87 -27.67 -9.76
C THR A 279 -3.53 -28.38 -10.95
N TYR A 280 -2.95 -29.48 -11.45
CA TYR A 280 -3.51 -30.25 -12.57
C TYR A 280 -4.60 -31.24 -12.14
N ALA A 281 -4.54 -31.72 -10.90
CA ALA A 281 -5.61 -32.51 -10.27
C ALA A 281 -6.88 -31.68 -10.01
N GLY A 282 -6.79 -30.34 -10.10
CA GLY A 282 -7.92 -29.46 -9.84
C GLY A 282 -8.21 -29.25 -8.35
N VAL A 283 -7.20 -29.45 -7.49
CA VAL A 283 -7.34 -29.12 -6.06
C VAL A 283 -7.60 -27.61 -5.93
N PRO A 284 -8.63 -27.16 -5.20
CA PRO A 284 -8.87 -25.75 -4.95
C PRO A 284 -7.69 -25.05 -4.27
N ASP A 285 -7.35 -23.83 -4.69
CA ASP A 285 -6.19 -23.08 -4.19
C ASP A 285 -6.22 -22.85 -2.66
N ALA A 286 -7.41 -22.68 -2.10
CA ALA A 286 -7.63 -22.58 -0.65
C ALA A 286 -7.24 -23.87 0.10
N GLN A 287 -7.56 -25.02 -0.49
CA GLN A 287 -7.21 -26.32 0.08
C GLN A 287 -5.71 -26.58 -0.05
N GLN A 288 -5.09 -26.17 -1.17
CA GLN A 288 -3.63 -26.22 -1.32
C GLN A 288 -2.95 -25.40 -0.22
N ARG A 289 -3.37 -24.14 -0.01
CA ARG A 289 -2.86 -23.26 1.06
C ARG A 289 -2.99 -23.90 2.44
N GLU A 290 -4.17 -24.42 2.76
CA GLU A 290 -4.44 -25.02 4.07
C GLU A 290 -3.52 -26.21 4.36
N VAL A 291 -3.31 -27.09 3.38
CA VAL A 291 -2.41 -28.24 3.57
C VAL A 291 -0.96 -27.80 3.71
N LEU A 292 -0.51 -26.81 2.94
CA LEU A 292 0.83 -26.25 3.11
C LEU A 292 1.01 -25.67 4.52
N MET A 293 0.00 -24.97 5.05
CA MET A 293 0.02 -24.47 6.44
C MET A 293 0.06 -25.61 7.47
N GLN A 294 -0.69 -26.70 7.27
CA GLN A 294 -0.64 -27.89 8.13
C GLN A 294 0.72 -28.59 8.09
N LEU A 295 1.43 -28.55 6.96
CA LEU A 295 2.82 -29.02 6.80
C LEU A 295 3.85 -28.04 7.40
N GLY A 296 3.39 -26.96 8.03
CA GLY A 296 4.19 -25.94 8.71
C GLY A 296 4.74 -24.86 7.78
N TYR A 297 4.34 -24.81 6.50
CA TYR A 297 4.71 -23.73 5.60
C TYR A 297 3.86 -22.50 5.87
N THR A 298 4.50 -21.39 6.20
CA THR A 298 3.81 -20.10 6.39
C THR A 298 4.04 -19.15 5.22
N THR A 299 4.96 -19.52 4.33
CA THR A 299 5.34 -18.76 3.13
C THR A 299 5.52 -19.71 1.96
N ALA A 300 5.39 -19.20 0.74
CA ALA A 300 5.82 -19.84 -0.49
C ALA A 300 6.64 -18.86 -1.33
N LYS A 301 7.49 -19.39 -2.22
CA LYS A 301 8.33 -18.60 -3.13
C LYS A 301 8.10 -19.03 -4.56
N ASP A 302 8.07 -18.06 -5.45
CA ASP A 302 7.99 -18.26 -6.89
C ASP A 302 8.99 -17.33 -7.60
N GLY A 303 10.24 -17.78 -7.71
CA GLY A 303 11.34 -16.93 -8.18
C GLY A 303 11.53 -15.69 -7.29
N HIS A 304 11.12 -14.52 -7.80
CA HIS A 304 11.19 -13.24 -7.09
C HIS A 304 9.93 -12.91 -6.28
N GLU A 305 8.85 -13.68 -6.43
CA GLU A 305 7.61 -13.51 -5.68
C GLU A 305 7.73 -14.17 -4.29
N LEU A 306 7.29 -13.43 -3.27
CA LEU A 306 7.13 -13.88 -1.89
C LEU A 306 5.63 -13.98 -1.60
N ILE A 307 5.17 -15.16 -1.22
CA ILE A 307 3.76 -15.40 -0.95
C ILE A 307 3.63 -15.71 0.53
N THR A 308 2.92 -14.88 1.30
CA THR A 308 2.55 -15.28 2.66
C THR A 308 1.23 -16.03 2.66
N LEU A 309 1.22 -17.17 3.33
CA LEU A 309 0.01 -17.98 3.54
C LEU A 309 -0.72 -17.51 4.80
N ASN A 310 -0.03 -16.82 5.70
CA ASN A 310 -0.63 -16.18 6.88
C ASN A 310 -0.65 -14.65 6.72
N PRO A 311 -1.82 -14.01 6.66
CA PRO A 311 -1.92 -12.55 6.54
C PRO A 311 -1.24 -11.78 7.69
N ALA A 312 -1.15 -12.36 8.89
CA ALA A 312 -0.46 -11.72 10.02
C ALA A 312 1.05 -11.57 9.79
N ASN A 313 1.63 -12.31 8.83
CA ASN A 313 3.06 -12.26 8.52
C ASN A 313 3.44 -11.13 7.54
N VAL A 314 2.52 -10.22 7.21
CA VAL A 314 2.84 -9.06 6.36
C VAL A 314 2.26 -7.79 6.95
N ARG A 315 3.04 -6.70 6.93
CA ARG A 315 2.63 -5.38 7.41
C ARG A 315 3.25 -4.30 6.52
N SER A 316 2.65 -3.10 6.49
CA SER A 316 3.33 -1.93 5.93
C SER A 316 4.68 -1.69 6.62
N ARG A 317 5.68 -1.25 5.85
CA ARG A 317 6.97 -0.79 6.38
C ARG A 317 6.82 0.37 7.38
N PHE A 318 5.69 1.08 7.35
CA PHE A 318 5.40 2.21 8.23
C PHE A 318 4.52 1.86 9.44
N ALA A 319 4.20 0.57 9.63
CA ALA A 319 3.42 0.11 10.77
C ALA A 319 4.14 0.39 12.09
N ALA A 320 3.38 0.52 13.17
CA ALA A 320 3.95 0.71 14.50
C ALA A 320 4.65 -0.55 15.04
N PHE A 321 4.40 -1.74 14.48
CA PHE A 321 4.96 -3.03 14.96
C PHE A 321 4.77 -3.22 16.47
N ASP A 322 3.53 -3.09 16.92
CA ASP A 322 3.16 -3.28 18.32
C ASP A 322 3.12 -4.79 18.66
N PRO A 323 3.94 -5.29 19.61
CA PRO A 323 3.91 -6.69 20.01
C PRO A 323 2.56 -7.15 20.59
N SER A 324 1.72 -6.25 21.13
CA SER A 324 0.41 -6.63 21.65
C SER A 324 -0.66 -6.79 20.56
N ARG A 325 -0.34 -6.42 19.30
CA ARG A 325 -1.26 -6.45 18.14
C ARG A 325 -0.73 -7.31 17.00
N ILE A 326 0.18 -8.25 17.29
CA ILE A 326 0.89 -9.04 16.27
C ILE A 326 -0.02 -9.92 15.41
N GLU A 327 -1.17 -10.36 15.93
CA GLU A 327 -2.13 -11.19 15.19
C GLU A 327 -3.11 -10.36 14.32
N GLU A 328 -3.05 -9.03 14.38
CA GLU A 328 -3.94 -8.19 13.59
C GLU A 328 -3.47 -8.07 12.14
N ASN A 329 -4.37 -8.30 11.20
CA ASN A 329 -4.10 -8.33 9.76
C ASN A 329 -4.11 -6.94 9.10
N ASP A 330 -3.78 -5.87 9.84
CA ASP A 330 -3.82 -4.50 9.34
C ASP A 330 -2.58 -4.18 8.50
N LEU A 331 -2.75 -4.17 7.17
CA LEU A 331 -1.72 -3.82 6.21
C LEU A 331 -1.41 -2.32 6.24
N LEU A 332 -2.42 -1.48 6.47
CA LEU A 332 -2.37 -0.04 6.17
C LEU A 332 -2.37 0.85 7.41
N ALA A 333 -2.32 0.31 8.63
CA ALA A 333 -2.25 1.08 9.88
C ALA A 333 -1.24 2.25 9.83
N GLY A 334 -0.14 2.11 9.07
CA GLY A 334 0.85 3.16 8.85
C GLY A 334 0.67 4.01 7.58
N LEU A 335 -0.06 3.53 6.56
CA LEU A 335 -0.27 4.18 5.25
C LEU A 335 -1.50 5.10 5.25
N ALA A 336 -2.58 4.73 5.95
CA ALA A 336 -3.76 5.57 6.11
C ALA A 336 -3.44 6.91 6.81
N ALA A 337 -2.45 6.91 7.70
CA ALA A 337 -1.97 8.10 8.41
C ALA A 337 -0.93 8.94 7.63
N LEU A 338 -0.44 8.45 6.49
CA LEU A 338 0.42 9.20 5.56
C LEU A 338 -0.37 9.93 4.47
N GLY A 339 -1.70 9.83 4.46
CA GLY A 339 -2.53 10.42 3.40
C GLY A 339 -2.36 9.77 2.02
N ILE A 340 -1.75 8.57 1.96
CA ILE A 340 -1.51 7.84 0.70
C ILE A 340 -2.79 7.20 0.15
N GLY A 341 -3.92 7.28 0.88
CA GLY A 341 -5.23 6.99 0.31
C GLY A 341 -5.62 8.07 -0.69
N LEU A 342 -5.19 7.94 -1.96
CA LEU A 342 -5.78 8.73 -3.04
C LEU A 342 -7.28 8.40 -3.10
N PRO A 343 -8.19 9.39 -3.12
CA PRO A 343 -9.59 9.12 -3.39
C PRO A 343 -9.70 8.55 -4.80
N ALA A 344 -10.30 7.36 -4.91
CA ALA A 344 -10.65 6.74 -6.18
C ALA A 344 -11.50 7.72 -7.00
N LEU A 345 -10.93 8.22 -8.09
CA LEU A 345 -11.66 8.93 -9.13
C LEU A 345 -12.49 7.89 -9.89
N SER A 346 -13.77 7.75 -9.55
CA SER A 346 -14.72 7.08 -10.45
C SER A 346 -14.88 7.98 -11.69
N LEU A 347 -14.17 7.67 -12.76
CA LEU A 347 -14.53 8.17 -14.09
C LEU A 347 -15.83 7.46 -14.48
N SER A 348 -16.96 8.15 -14.30
CA SER A 348 -18.21 7.74 -14.93
C SER A 348 -18.02 7.78 -16.44
N THR A 349 -17.88 6.63 -17.07
CA THR A 349 -18.01 6.51 -18.52
C THR A 349 -19.50 6.56 -18.87
N ASP A 350 -20.10 7.73 -18.77
CA ASP A 350 -21.28 8.03 -19.58
C ASP A 350 -20.77 8.45 -20.95
N LYS A 351 -20.70 7.47 -21.84
CA LYS A 351 -20.81 7.71 -23.27
C LYS A 351 -21.98 6.88 -23.76
N ASP A 352 -23.15 7.50 -23.70
CA ASP A 352 -24.22 7.21 -24.64
C ASP A 352 -23.62 7.29 -26.05
N TYR A 353 -23.69 6.18 -26.77
CA TYR A 353 -23.62 6.17 -28.23
C TYR A 353 -24.91 5.54 -28.73
N ASP A 354 -25.65 6.39 -29.45
CA ASP A 354 -26.94 6.27 -30.15
C ASP A 354 -28.24 6.19 -29.32
#